data_AF-A0A969MPA8-F1
#
_entry.id   AF-A0A969MPA8-F1
#
_cell.length_a   1.000
_cell.length_b   1.000
_cell.length_c   1.000
_cell.angle_alpha   90.00
_cell.angle_beta   90.00
_cell.angle_gamma   90.00
#
_symmetry.space_group_name_H-M   'P 1'
#
loop_
_entity.id
_entity.type
_entity.pdbx_description
1 polymer ?
#
loop_
_entity_poly.entity_id
_entity_poly.type
_entity_poly.pdbx_seq_one_letter_code
_entity_poly.pdbx_strand_id
1 'polypeptide(L)'
;MNSTTLNRIKFQRCPRCKSQNLKGQTGNEESTIHYGRLVCGDCGQFIKWLRDPSVSLNHMSRQQNIDLMLANHELNQWERSFLQNIYARRTLSPKQLSTYQRIYQKITPKHRGSGRGERAIVESN
;
A
#
# COMPACT_ATOMS: atom_id res chain seq x y z
N MET A 1 -11.79 -17.96 8.50
CA MET A 1 -11.02 -17.35 7.39
C MET A 1 -11.88 -16.25 6.79
N ASN A 2 -11.62 -15.00 7.19
CA ASN A 2 -12.51 -13.88 6.88
C ASN A 2 -12.20 -13.36 5.48
N SER A 3 -13.08 -13.71 4.55
CA SER A 3 -13.09 -13.18 3.19
C SER A 3 -13.26 -11.66 3.26
N THR A 4 -12.18 -10.94 2.98
CA THR A 4 -12.17 -9.48 2.90
C THR A 4 -13.13 -9.07 1.80
N THR A 5 -14.34 -8.65 2.18
CA THR A 5 -15.38 -8.16 1.28
C THR A 5 -14.87 -6.91 0.58
N LEU A 6 -14.15 -7.09 -0.53
CA LEU A 6 -13.88 -6.03 -1.49
C LEU A 6 -15.24 -5.49 -1.93
N ASN A 7 -15.50 -4.24 -1.56
CA ASN A 7 -16.61 -3.40 -2.01
C ASN A 7 -17.25 -3.95 -3.30
N ARG A 8 -18.45 -4.53 -3.17
CA ARG A 8 -19.25 -5.04 -4.28
C ARG A 8 -19.53 -3.87 -5.23
N ILE A 9 -18.72 -3.72 -6.27
CA ILE A 9 -18.87 -2.64 -7.26
C ILE A 9 -20.17 -2.92 -8.01
N LYS A 10 -21.24 -2.18 -7.68
CA LYS A 10 -22.60 -2.30 -8.24
C LYS A 10 -22.75 -1.84 -9.71
N PHE A 11 -21.69 -1.93 -10.53
CA PHE A 11 -21.80 -1.72 -11.98
C PHE A 11 -21.21 -2.91 -12.70
N GLN A 12 -22.01 -3.96 -12.85
CA GLN A 12 -21.69 -5.10 -13.73
C GLN A 12 -21.83 -4.74 -15.22
N ARG A 13 -22.47 -3.60 -15.54
CA ARG A 13 -22.81 -3.19 -16.92
C ARG A 13 -22.72 -1.68 -17.10
N CYS A 14 -22.41 -1.25 -18.32
CA CYS A 14 -22.46 0.15 -18.74
C CYS A 14 -23.89 0.71 -18.57
N PRO A 15 -24.08 1.88 -17.94
CA PRO A 15 -25.41 2.45 -17.77
C PRO A 15 -26.08 2.84 -19.11
N ARG A 16 -25.26 3.18 -20.12
CA ARG A 16 -25.70 3.60 -21.46
C ARG A 16 -26.07 2.42 -22.37
N CYS A 17 -25.11 1.59 -22.76
CA CYS A 17 -25.33 0.50 -23.73
C CYS A 17 -25.54 -0.89 -23.11
N LYS A 18 -25.53 -0.99 -21.77
CA LYS A 18 -25.67 -2.26 -21.01
C LYS A 18 -24.56 -3.30 -21.24
N SER A 19 -23.54 -2.98 -22.04
CA SER A 19 -22.37 -3.83 -22.23
C SER A 19 -21.65 -4.14 -20.91
N GLN A 20 -21.07 -5.34 -20.82
CA GLN A 20 -20.18 -5.77 -19.75
C GLN A 20 -18.70 -5.48 -20.03
N ASN A 21 -18.38 -5.01 -21.24
CA ASN A 21 -17.03 -4.63 -21.65
C ASN A 21 -16.63 -3.31 -20.98
N LEU A 22 -16.13 -3.38 -19.76
CA LEU A 22 -15.61 -2.23 -19.01
C LEU A 22 -14.08 -2.28 -19.02
N LYS A 23 -13.43 -1.19 -19.43
CA LYS A 23 -11.97 -1.09 -19.56
C LYS A 23 -11.43 -0.01 -18.63
N GLY A 24 -10.37 -0.34 -17.89
CA GLY A 24 -9.57 0.65 -17.19
C GLY A 24 -8.62 1.33 -18.17
N GLN A 25 -8.62 2.66 -18.18
CA GLN A 25 -7.64 3.46 -18.89
C GLN A 25 -6.78 4.18 -17.85
N THR A 26 -5.50 3.86 -17.83
CA THR A 26 -4.47 4.44 -16.95
C THR A 26 -3.38 5.07 -17.81
N GLY A 27 -2.79 6.19 -17.37
CA GLY A 27 -1.60 6.74 -18.02
C GLY A 27 -1.84 7.66 -19.22
N ASN A 28 -2.87 8.52 -19.18
CA ASN A 28 -2.85 9.68 -20.09
C ASN A 28 -1.66 10.58 -19.68
N GLU A 29 -0.88 11.02 -20.67
CA GLU A 29 0.34 11.84 -20.53
C GLU A 29 0.12 13.18 -19.81
N GLU A 30 -1.11 13.63 -19.69
CA GLU A 30 -1.46 14.81 -18.91
C GLU A 30 -1.56 14.44 -17.43
N SER A 31 -0.79 15.14 -16.60
CA SER A 31 -0.78 15.04 -15.15
C SER A 31 -2.15 15.38 -14.55
N THR A 32 -3.06 14.40 -14.56
CA THR A 32 -4.36 14.52 -13.90
C THR A 32 -4.26 14.07 -12.43
N ILE A 33 -5.11 14.64 -11.57
CA ILE A 33 -5.20 14.30 -10.13
C ILE A 33 -5.67 12.84 -9.92
N HIS A 34 -6.12 12.15 -10.96
CA HIS A 34 -6.70 10.83 -10.90
C HIS A 34 -5.79 9.78 -11.53
N TYR A 35 -5.68 8.61 -10.90
CA TYR A 35 -4.84 7.51 -11.40
C TYR A 35 -5.26 6.98 -12.77
N GLY A 36 -6.56 6.94 -13.01
CA GLY A 36 -7.14 6.46 -14.25
C GLY A 36 -8.65 6.49 -14.20
N ARG A 37 -9.29 6.07 -15.28
CA ARG A 37 -10.75 6.04 -15.42
C ARG A 37 -11.25 4.68 -15.88
N LEU A 38 -12.44 4.32 -15.44
CA LEU A 38 -13.19 3.19 -15.96
C LEU A 38 -14.15 3.70 -17.02
N VAL A 39 -14.04 3.15 -18.24
CA VAL A 39 -14.91 3.49 -19.37
C VAL A 39 -15.56 2.23 -19.94
N CYS A 40 -16.67 2.38 -20.66
CA CYS A 40 -17.22 1.31 -21.47
C CYS A 40 -16.38 1.14 -22.74
N GLY A 41 -15.93 -0.08 -23.02
CA GLY A 41 -15.17 -0.44 -24.20
C GLY A 41 -15.94 -0.36 -25.51
N ASP A 42 -17.29 -0.41 -25.46
CA ASP A 42 -18.11 -0.43 -26.67
C ASP A 42 -18.65 0.96 -27.05
N CYS A 43 -19.11 1.74 -26.06
CA CYS A 43 -19.69 3.07 -26.31
C CYS A 43 -18.86 4.24 -25.78
N GLY A 44 -17.68 3.98 -25.19
CA GLY A 44 -16.79 5.01 -24.65
C GLY A 44 -17.29 5.73 -23.40
N GLN A 45 -18.50 5.41 -22.90
CA GLN A 45 -19.09 6.09 -21.75
C GLN A 45 -18.18 6.02 -20.52
N PHE A 46 -17.83 7.18 -19.96
CA PHE A 46 -17.17 7.28 -18.66
C PHE A 46 -18.07 6.75 -17.55
N ILE A 47 -17.52 5.88 -16.70
CA ILE A 47 -18.24 5.25 -15.59
C ILE A 47 -17.82 5.87 -14.26
N LYS A 48 -16.51 5.88 -13.97
CA LYS A 48 -15.96 6.45 -12.73
C LYS A 48 -14.44 6.59 -12.81
N TRP A 49 -13.88 7.38 -11.91
CA TRP A 49 -12.45 7.40 -11.66
C TRP A 49 -12.01 6.12 -10.92
N LEU A 50 -10.85 5.60 -11.31
CA LEU A 50 -10.14 4.52 -10.63
C LEU A 50 -9.26 5.12 -9.54
N ARG A 51 -9.14 4.40 -8.44
CA ARG A 51 -8.21 4.75 -7.36
C ARG A 51 -6.83 4.21 -7.70
N ASP A 52 -5.81 4.94 -7.27
CA ASP A 52 -4.43 4.47 -7.37
C ASP A 52 -4.25 3.18 -6.56
N PRO A 53 -3.83 2.06 -7.19
CA PRO A 53 -3.53 0.82 -6.49
C PRO A 53 -2.40 1.00 -5.46
N SER A 54 -1.46 1.92 -5.69
CA SER A 54 -0.34 2.20 -4.78
C SER A 54 -0.83 2.57 -3.38
N VAL A 55 -1.94 3.31 -3.28
CA VAL A 55 -2.54 3.71 -1.99
C VAL A 55 -3.03 2.49 -1.21
N SER A 56 -3.62 1.51 -1.90
CA SER A 56 -4.12 0.28 -1.27
C SER A 56 -2.97 -0.64 -0.86
N LEU A 57 -1.96 -0.78 -1.72
CA LEU A 57 -0.74 -1.54 -1.44
C LEU A 57 0.04 -0.95 -0.25
N ASN A 58 0.24 0.36 -0.24
CA ASN A 58 0.89 1.08 0.86
C ASN A 58 0.13 0.92 2.18
N HIS A 59 -1.21 0.92 2.12
CA HIS A 59 -2.04 0.67 3.30
C HIS A 59 -1.83 -0.75 3.84
N MET A 60 -1.92 -1.77 2.98
CA MET A 60 -1.73 -3.17 3.38
C MET A 60 -0.32 -3.42 3.94
N SER A 61 0.72 -2.94 3.24
CA SER A 61 2.11 -3.05 3.71
C SER A 61 2.30 -2.36 5.06
N ARG A 62 1.71 -1.18 5.24
CA ARG A 62 1.75 -0.48 6.54
C ARG A 62 1.06 -1.29 7.63
N GLN A 63 -0.11 -1.90 7.38
CA GLN A 63 -0.79 -2.73 8.38
C GLN A 63 0.08 -3.90 8.84
N GLN A 64 0.68 -4.63 7.89
CA GLN A 64 1.62 -5.71 8.20
C GLN A 64 2.80 -5.22 9.05
N ASN A 65 3.38 -4.08 8.70
CA ASN A 65 4.47 -3.49 9.49
C ASN A 65 4.00 -3.08 10.89
N ILE A 66 2.79 -2.55 11.04
CA ILE A 66 2.22 -2.21 12.34
C ILE A 66 2.01 -3.46 13.19
N ASP A 67 1.49 -4.55 12.62
CA ASP A 67 1.30 -5.82 13.33
C ASP A 67 2.64 -6.35 13.87
N LEU A 68 3.69 -6.33 13.04
CA LEU A 68 5.04 -6.72 13.46
C LEU A 68 5.59 -5.81 14.57
N MET A 69 5.40 -4.50 14.46
CA MET A 69 5.85 -3.56 15.49
C MET A 69 5.09 -3.75 16.82
N LEU A 70 3.77 -3.95 16.78
CA LEU A 70 2.95 -4.12 17.98
C LEU A 70 3.31 -5.38 18.79
N ALA A 71 3.86 -6.40 18.14
CA ALA A 71 4.39 -7.59 18.80
C ALA A 71 5.71 -7.34 19.55
N ASN A 72 6.45 -6.27 19.24
CA ASN A 72 7.72 -5.95 19.90
C ASN A 72 7.48 -5.33 21.29
N HIS A 73 8.30 -5.69 22.29
CA HIS A 73 8.16 -5.24 23.68
C HIS A 73 8.82 -3.87 23.99
N GLU A 74 9.70 -3.38 23.12
CA GLU A 74 10.43 -2.11 23.27
C GLU A 74 9.56 -0.86 22.97
N LEU A 75 8.34 -1.08 22.48
CA LEU A 75 7.37 -0.01 22.29
C LEU A 75 6.78 0.44 23.63
N ASN A 76 6.87 1.74 23.89
CA ASN A 76 6.20 2.35 25.02
C ASN A 76 4.67 2.46 24.77
N GLN A 77 3.91 2.78 25.82
CA GLN A 77 2.44 2.85 25.76
C GLN A 77 1.93 3.86 24.73
N TRP A 78 2.59 5.02 24.61
CA TRP A 78 2.20 6.05 23.65
C TRP A 78 2.43 5.59 22.21
N GLU A 79 3.56 4.95 21.90
CA GLU A 79 3.86 4.42 20.57
C GLU A 79 2.83 3.36 20.15
N ARG A 80 2.46 2.46 21.07
CA ARG A 80 1.42 1.44 20.82
C ARG A 80 0.06 2.09 20.51
N SER A 81 -0.37 3.04 21.33
CA SER A 81 -1.63 3.76 21.10
C SER A 81 -1.60 4.53 19.78
N PHE A 82 -0.49 5.18 19.45
CA PHE A 82 -0.30 5.85 18.17
C PHE A 82 -0.44 4.88 17.00
N LEU A 83 0.24 3.73 17.03
CA LEU A 83 0.18 2.71 15.97
C LEU A 83 -1.23 2.15 15.80
N GLN A 84 -1.93 1.84 16.90
CA GLN A 84 -3.33 1.39 16.88
C GLN A 84 -4.25 2.45 16.24
N ASN A 85 -4.07 3.73 16.59
CA ASN A 85 -4.86 4.84 16.07
C ASN A 85 -4.68 5.08 14.56
N ILE A 86 -3.53 4.70 14.00
CA ILE A 86 -3.26 4.84 12.56
C ILE A 86 -3.48 3.55 11.77
N TYR A 87 -3.74 2.42 12.43
CA TYR A 87 -3.83 1.10 11.81
C TYR A 87 -4.86 1.02 10.67
N ALA A 88 -6.07 1.55 10.89
CA ALA A 88 -7.15 1.53 9.90
C ALA A 88 -7.14 2.75 8.95
N ARG A 89 -6.20 3.68 9.12
CA ARG A 89 -6.18 4.91 8.31
C ARG A 89 -5.59 4.62 6.94
N ARG A 90 -6.32 4.94 5.88
CA ARG A 90 -5.86 4.75 4.48
C ARG A 90 -4.68 5.65 4.13
N THR A 91 -4.73 6.90 4.53
CA THR A 91 -3.68 7.91 4.31
C THR A 91 -3.20 8.45 5.65
N LEU A 92 -1.92 8.82 5.72
CA LEU A 92 -1.32 9.45 6.88
C LEU A 92 -0.99 10.90 6.54
N SER A 93 -1.15 11.80 7.51
CA SER A 93 -0.59 13.14 7.37
C SER A 93 0.94 13.09 7.39
N PRO A 94 1.65 14.12 6.88
CA PRO A 94 3.11 14.15 6.91
C PRO A 94 3.70 13.96 8.31
N LYS A 95 3.09 14.56 9.33
CA LYS A 95 3.50 14.40 10.74
C LYS A 95 3.30 12.96 11.24
N GLN A 96 2.18 12.33 10.88
CA GLN A 96 1.91 10.93 11.24
C GLN A 96 2.88 9.99 10.54
N LEU A 97 3.17 10.23 9.25
CA LEU A 97 4.12 9.44 8.49
C LEU A 97 5.53 9.52 9.09
N SER A 98 6.00 10.73 9.41
CA SER A 98 7.30 10.93 10.06
C SER A 98 7.37 10.21 11.41
N THR A 99 6.31 10.29 12.22
CA THR A 99 6.24 9.58 13.50
C THR A 99 6.26 8.06 13.32
N TYR A 100 5.47 7.54 12.38
CA TYR A 100 5.47 6.12 12.01
C TYR A 100 6.86 5.66 11.57
N GLN A 101 7.53 6.40 10.67
CA GLN A 101 8.87 6.07 10.19
C GLN A 101 9.90 6.05 11.31
N ARG A 102 9.83 6.99 12.25
CA ARG A 102 10.71 7.03 13.41
C ARG A 102 10.55 5.78 14.29
N ILE A 103 9.31 5.37 14.56
CA ILE A 103 9.02 4.14 15.33
C ILE A 103 9.50 2.91 14.54
N TYR A 104 9.23 2.87 13.24
CA TYR A 104 9.65 1.77 12.38
C TYR A 104 11.17 1.58 12.40
N GLN A 105 11.94 2.67 12.26
CA GLN A 105 13.42 2.65 12.32
C GLN A 105 13.96 2.25 13.70
N LYS A 106 13.25 2.56 14.77
CA LYS A 106 13.60 2.12 16.13
C LYS A 106 13.49 0.60 16.27
N ILE A 107 12.41 0.01 15.74
CA ILE A 107 12.10 -1.42 15.91
C ILE A 107 12.75 -2.32 14.87
N THR A 108 12.92 -1.84 13.63
CA THR A 108 13.66 -2.57 12.60
C THR A 108 15.08 -2.01 12.56
N PRO A 109 16.03 -2.58 13.34
CA PRO A 109 17.42 -2.20 13.18
C PRO A 109 17.78 -2.44 11.73
N LYS A 110 18.29 -1.40 11.06
CA LYS A 110 18.99 -1.58 9.79
C LYS A 110 19.97 -2.72 10.06
N HIS A 111 19.90 -3.81 9.30
CA HIS A 111 20.98 -4.78 9.23
C HIS A 111 22.23 -3.97 8.88
N ARG A 112 22.96 -3.49 9.89
CA ARG A 112 24.32 -2.99 9.74
C ARG A 112 25.03 -4.17 9.12
N GLY A 113 25.58 -3.94 7.92
CA GLY A 113 25.94 -4.97 6.96
C GLY A 113 26.43 -6.24 7.63
N SER A 114 25.84 -7.36 7.23
CA SER A 114 26.45 -8.67 7.38
C SER A 114 27.75 -8.69 6.56
N GLY A 115 28.76 -7.93 7.01
CA GLY A 115 30.15 -8.09 6.67
C GLY A 115 30.66 -9.33 7.39
N ARG A 116 30.09 -10.49 7.05
CA ARG A 116 30.76 -11.76 7.32
C ARG A 116 31.79 -11.87 6.22
N GLY A 117 33.03 -11.55 6.57
CA GLY A 117 34.19 -11.59 5.70
C GLY A 117 34.18 -12.85 4.83
N GLU A 118 34.20 -12.61 3.54
CA GLU A 118 34.67 -13.52 2.51
C GLU A 118 36.07 -13.96 2.92
N ARG A 119 36.19 -15.15 3.54
CA ARG A 119 37.49 -15.76 3.84
C ARG A 119 38.14 -16.04 2.49
N ALA A 120 39.15 -15.25 2.15
CA ALA A 120 40.08 -15.55 1.08
C ALA A 120 40.61 -16.99 1.28
N ILE A 121 40.28 -17.86 0.34
CA ILE A 121 40.93 -19.16 0.19
C ILE A 121 42.31 -18.83 -0.36
N VAL A 122 43.34 -18.88 0.49
CA VAL A 122 44.73 -18.84 0.05
C VAL A 122 45.06 -20.23 -0.46
N GLU A 123 44.97 -20.42 -1.78
CA GLU A 123 45.56 -21.59 -2.44
C GLU A 123 47.09 -21.52 -2.28
N SER A 124 47.63 -22.61 -1.76
CA SER A 124 49.05 -22.82 -1.50
C SER A 124 49.80 -23.09 -2.80
N ASN A 125 51.01 -22.57 -2.92
CA ASN A 125 52.08 -23.12 -3.76
C ASN A 125 53.29 -23.42 -2.88
#